data_AF-A0A1Z9M933-F1
#
_entry.id   AF-A0A1Z9M933-F1
#
_cell.length_a   1.000
_cell.length_b   1.000
_cell.length_c   1.000
_cell.angle_alpha   90.00
_cell.angle_beta   90.00
_cell.angle_gamma   90.00
#
_symmetry.space_group_name_H-M   'P 1'
#
loop_
_entity.id
_entity.type
_entity.pdbx_description
1 polymer ?
#
loop_
_entity_poly.entity_id
_entity_poly.type
_entity_poly.pdbx_seq_one_letter_code
_entity_poly.pdbx_strand_id
1 'polypeptide(L)'
;GPQDEIIKMKDEYNIRRKFCMKALDEIGFSYGDPGGAFYIYTNVSNSGLVASDFCKKLLEKTGVLLFPGTLFGDEEDKYIRLSYLQPINKIEESMNRIKTFLNE
;
A
#
# COMPACT_ATOMS: atom_id res chain seq x y z
N GLY A 1 -6.49 -9.12 -31.01
CA GLY A 1 -5.15 -9.71 -30.80
C GLY A 1 -5.22 -10.71 -29.66
N PRO A 2 -4.24 -11.64 -29.55
CA PRO A 2 -4.19 -12.64 -28.48
C PRO A 2 -4.23 -11.97 -27.09
N GLN A 3 -5.00 -12.56 -26.18
CA GLN A 3 -5.27 -11.98 -24.84
C GLN A 3 -4.44 -12.64 -23.73
N ASP A 4 -3.63 -13.65 -24.05
CA ASP A 4 -2.95 -14.49 -23.05
C ASP A 4 -2.00 -13.69 -22.15
N GLU A 5 -1.25 -12.75 -22.72
CA GLU A 5 -0.35 -11.88 -21.95
C GLU A 5 -1.10 -10.92 -21.02
N ILE A 6 -2.30 -10.47 -21.43
CA ILE A 6 -3.16 -9.63 -20.60
C ILE A 6 -3.72 -10.43 -19.42
N ILE A 7 -4.11 -11.69 -19.66
CA ILE A 7 -4.60 -12.60 -18.61
C ILE A 7 -3.50 -12.87 -17.58
N LYS A 8 -2.29 -13.24 -18.04
CA LYS A 8 -1.14 -13.47 -17.15
C LYS A 8 -0.83 -12.25 -16.29
N MET A 9 -0.78 -11.07 -16.91
CA MET A 9 -0.52 -9.82 -16.21
C MET A 9 -1.59 -9.52 -15.16
N LYS A 10 -2.87 -9.72 -15.51
CA LYS A 10 -4.00 -9.54 -14.58
C LYS A 10 -3.91 -10.48 -13.38
N ASP A 11 -3.57 -11.75 -13.61
CA ASP A 11 -3.44 -12.74 -12.55
C ASP A 11 -2.29 -12.41 -11.60
N GLU A 12 -1.16 -11.95 -12.14
CA GLU A 12 -0.02 -11.53 -11.34
C GLU A 12 -0.35 -10.31 -10.45
N TYR A 13 -1.00 -9.28 -10.99
CA TYR A 13 -1.44 -8.15 -10.19
C TYR A 13 -2.50 -8.52 -9.16
N ASN A 14 -3.38 -9.49 -9.46
CA ASN A 14 -4.35 -9.98 -8.48
C ASN A 14 -3.67 -10.70 -7.31
N ILE A 15 -2.59 -11.45 -7.56
CA ILE A 15 -1.76 -12.06 -6.49
C ILE A 15 -1.16 -10.97 -5.60
N ARG A 16 -0.53 -9.95 -6.20
CA ARG A 16 0.07 -8.83 -5.47
C ARG A 16 -0.96 -8.05 -4.66
N ARG A 17 -2.13 -7.77 -5.25
CA ARG A 17 -3.26 -7.10 -4.59
C ARG A 17 -3.72 -7.88 -3.34
N LYS A 18 -3.97 -9.18 -3.48
CA LYS A 18 -4.38 -10.04 -2.37
C LYS A 18 -3.32 -10.09 -1.26
N PHE A 19 -2.05 -10.16 -1.63
CA PHE A 19 -0.95 -10.12 -0.67
C PHE A 19 -0.94 -8.81 0.12
N CYS A 20 -1.01 -7.65 -0.56
CA CYS A 20 -1.07 -6.35 0.12
C CYS A 20 -2.26 -6.24 1.05
N MET A 21 -3.46 -6.63 0.62
CA MET A 21 -4.67 -6.61 1.45
C MET A 21 -4.48 -7.41 2.74
N LYS A 22 -4.01 -8.66 2.62
CA LYS A 22 -3.71 -9.51 3.78
C LYS A 22 -2.68 -8.88 4.71
N ALA A 23 -1.60 -8.32 4.16
CA ALA A 23 -0.56 -7.70 4.96
C ALA A 23 -1.05 -6.41 5.66
N LEU A 24 -1.97 -5.66 5.05
CA LEU A 24 -2.64 -4.51 5.66
C LEU A 24 -3.57 -4.94 6.81
N ASP A 25 -4.31 -6.05 6.63
CA ASP A 25 -5.14 -6.63 7.70
C ASP A 25 -4.27 -7.01 8.92
N GLU A 26 -3.11 -7.64 8.69
CA GLU A 26 -2.20 -8.09 9.74
C GLU A 26 -1.61 -6.95 10.59
N ILE A 27 -1.47 -5.75 10.01
CA ILE A 27 -0.99 -4.56 10.73
C ILE A 27 -2.14 -3.67 11.23
N GLY A 28 -3.39 -4.08 11.03
CA GLY A 28 -4.57 -3.39 11.52
C GLY A 28 -4.90 -2.10 10.77
N PHE A 29 -4.54 -1.99 9.49
CA PHE A 29 -4.94 -0.87 8.64
C PHE A 29 -6.19 -1.23 7.85
N SER A 30 -7.17 -0.31 7.84
CA SER A 30 -8.36 -0.45 7.00
C SER A 30 -8.10 0.11 5.60
N TYR A 31 -8.82 -0.39 4.61
CA TYR A 31 -8.68 0.05 3.22
C TYR A 31 -10.00 -0.06 2.47
N GLY A 32 -10.16 0.76 1.44
CA GLY A 32 -11.27 0.63 0.50
C GLY A 32 -11.05 -0.58 -0.42
N ASP A 33 -12.12 -1.32 -0.73
CA ASP A 33 -12.01 -2.48 -1.64
C ASP A 33 -11.49 -2.03 -3.01
N PRO A 34 -10.34 -2.56 -3.48
CA PRO A 34 -9.75 -2.15 -4.74
C PRO A 34 -10.55 -2.70 -5.93
N GLY A 35 -11.54 -1.93 -6.39
CA GLY A 35 -12.40 -2.26 -7.54
C GLY A 35 -11.72 -2.18 -8.92
N GLY A 36 -10.48 -1.68 -8.98
CA GLY A 36 -9.69 -1.54 -10.21
C GLY A 36 -8.37 -0.78 -9.99
N ALA A 37 -7.58 -0.60 -11.05
CA ALA A 37 -6.24 0.00 -11.03
C ALA A 37 -5.20 -0.78 -10.21
N PHE A 38 -4.03 -0.18 -9.95
CA PHE A 38 -2.88 -0.82 -9.27
C PHE A 38 -2.57 -0.21 -7.90
N TYR A 39 -3.62 0.27 -7.22
CA TYR A 39 -3.51 0.98 -5.95
C TYR A 39 -4.51 0.46 -4.90
N ILE A 40 -4.17 0.62 -3.63
CA ILE A 40 -5.04 0.38 -2.48
C ILE A 40 -5.08 1.66 -1.66
N TYR A 41 -6.29 2.19 -1.46
CA TYR A 41 -6.51 3.37 -0.63
C TYR A 41 -6.62 2.93 0.82
N THR A 42 -5.60 3.28 1.62
CA THR A 42 -5.39 2.69 2.95
C THR A 42 -5.44 3.76 4.01
N ASN A 43 -6.27 3.56 5.03
CA ASN A 43 -6.33 4.41 6.21
C ASN A 43 -5.22 4.00 7.19
N VAL A 44 -4.34 4.95 7.51
CA VAL A 44 -3.20 4.74 8.41
C VAL A 44 -3.38 5.39 9.78
N SER A 45 -4.58 5.88 10.11
CA SER A 45 -4.85 6.56 11.39
C SER A 45 -4.56 5.68 12.62
N ASN A 46 -4.64 4.35 12.48
CA ASN A 46 -4.29 3.41 13.54
C ASN A 46 -2.77 3.40 13.87
N SER A 47 -1.93 4.03 13.04
CA SER A 47 -0.51 4.24 13.35
C SER A 47 -0.25 5.32 14.40
N GLY A 48 -1.28 6.09 14.78
CA GLY A 48 -1.13 7.25 15.67
C GLY A 48 -0.52 8.49 15.01
N LEU A 49 -0.32 8.46 13.69
CA LEU A 49 0.21 9.56 12.88
C LEU A 49 -0.80 10.00 11.81
N VAL A 50 -0.73 11.27 11.40
CA VAL A 50 -1.35 11.72 10.15
C VAL A 50 -0.58 11.14 8.96
N ALA A 51 -1.26 10.96 7.83
CA ALA A 51 -0.73 10.22 6.68
C ALA A 51 0.51 10.87 6.07
N SER A 52 0.56 12.20 5.99
CA SER A 52 1.74 12.95 5.56
C SER A 52 2.99 12.65 6.41
N ASP A 53 2.86 12.75 7.74
CA ASP A 53 3.92 12.44 8.70
C ASP A 53 4.31 10.96 8.67
N PHE A 54 3.33 10.06 8.56
CA PHE A 54 3.56 8.63 8.41
C PHE A 54 4.42 8.34 7.18
N CYS A 55 4.06 8.90 6.02
CA CYS A 55 4.82 8.70 4.77
C CYS A 55 6.25 9.23 4.88
N LYS A 56 6.42 10.42 5.47
CA LYS A 56 7.74 11.04 5.64
C LYS A 56 8.63 10.21 6.57
N LYS A 57 8.15 9.87 7.77
CA LYS A 57 8.92 9.10 8.76
C LYS A 57 9.23 7.70 8.27
N LEU A 58 8.28 7.06 7.61
CA LEU A 58 8.49 5.74 7.01
C LEU A 58 9.59 5.78 5.95
N LEU A 59 9.59 6.78 5.07
CA LEU A 59 10.63 6.96 4.06
C LEU A 59 12.01 7.18 4.72
N GLU A 60 12.10 8.10 5.68
CA GLU A 60 13.35 8.45 6.36
C GLU A 60 13.95 7.25 7.11
N LYS A 61 13.11 6.45 7.80
CA LYS A 61 13.59 5.32 8.61
C LYS A 61 13.81 4.04 7.82
N THR A 62 12.95 3.76 6.84
CA THR A 62 12.89 2.44 6.21
C THR A 62 13.18 2.46 4.71
N GLY A 63 13.23 3.64 4.09
CA GLY A 63 13.37 3.79 2.64
C GLY A 63 12.11 3.40 1.85
N VAL A 64 10.98 3.13 2.52
CA VAL A 64 9.71 2.82 1.85
C VAL A 64 8.98 4.12 1.52
N LEU A 65 8.77 4.39 0.23
CA LEU A 65 8.04 5.56 -0.26
C LEU A 65 6.56 5.24 -0.44
N LEU A 66 5.70 6.03 0.21
CA LEU A 66 4.25 6.04 0.03
C LEU A 66 3.79 7.48 -0.16
N PHE A 67 2.60 7.65 -0.73
CA PHE A 67 2.04 8.98 -1.00
C PHE A 67 0.80 9.22 -0.14
N PRO A 68 0.72 10.34 0.58
CA PRO A 68 -0.49 10.67 1.33
C PRO A 68 -1.63 11.02 0.37
N GLY A 69 -2.85 10.73 0.82
CA GLY A 69 -4.10 11.00 0.11
C GLY A 69 -4.30 12.47 -0.21
N THR A 70 -3.71 13.36 0.58
CA THR A 70 -3.74 14.82 0.40
C THR A 70 -3.18 15.27 -0.95
N LEU A 71 -2.24 14.51 -1.54
CA LEU A 71 -1.75 14.77 -2.90
C LEU A 71 -2.78 14.45 -3.99
N PHE A 72 -3.88 13.80 -3.63
CA PHE A 72 -4.97 13.38 -4.52
C PHE A 72 -6.30 14.06 -4.16
N GLY A 73 -6.27 15.13 -3.35
CA GLY A 73 -7.46 15.90 -2.98
C GLY A 73 -8.20 15.39 -1.75
N ASP A 74 -7.60 14.50 -0.96
CA ASP A 74 -8.15 14.13 0.35
C ASP A 74 -7.89 15.24 1.38
N GLU A 75 -8.93 15.69 2.07
CA GLU A 75 -8.85 16.75 3.07
C GLU A 75 -8.54 16.23 4.48
N GLU A 76 -8.67 14.92 4.73
CA GLU A 76 -8.59 14.34 6.08
C GLU A 76 -7.18 13.98 6.54
N ASP A 77 -6.20 13.91 5.62
CA ASP A 77 -4.81 13.46 5.86
C ASP A 77 -4.70 12.17 6.71
N LYS A 78 -5.63 11.23 6.49
CA LYS A 78 -5.67 9.91 7.16
C LYS A 78 -5.29 8.76 6.25
N TYR A 79 -5.30 9.00 4.94
CA TYR A 79 -5.20 7.96 3.94
C TYR A 79 -3.90 8.06 3.17
N ILE A 80 -3.42 6.92 2.68
CA ILE A 80 -2.30 6.80 1.76
C ILE A 80 -2.73 6.05 0.51
N ARG A 81 -2.00 6.27 -0.59
CA ARG A 81 -2.12 5.48 -1.81
C ARG A 81 -0.97 4.48 -1.90
N LEU A 82 -1.24 3.23 -1.56
CA LEU A 82 -0.29 2.12 -1.70
C LEU A 82 -0.35 1.57 -3.13
N SER A 83 0.79 1.48 -3.83
CA SER A 83 0.88 0.86 -5.15
C SER A 83 1.46 -0.54 -5.08
N TYR A 84 0.92 -1.49 -5.86
CA TYR A 84 1.41 -2.88 -5.94
C TYR A 84 1.96 -3.24 -7.33
N LEU A 85 2.55 -2.25 -8.01
CA LEU A 85 3.19 -2.41 -9.31
C LEU A 85 4.57 -3.09 -9.25
N GLN A 86 5.20 -3.09 -8.07
CA GLN A 86 6.51 -3.70 -7.87
C GLN A 86 6.42 -5.24 -7.83
N PRO A 87 7.54 -5.94 -8.10
CA PRO A 87 7.63 -7.39 -7.90
C PRO A 87 7.23 -7.81 -6.48
N ILE A 88 6.63 -9.00 -6.34
CA ILE A 88 6.04 -9.47 -5.07
C ILE A 88 7.06 -9.51 -3.91
N ASN A 89 8.31 -9.88 -4.18
CA ASN A 89 9.38 -9.90 -3.18
C ASN A 89 9.69 -8.49 -2.63
N LYS A 90 9.60 -7.46 -3.47
CA LYS A 90 9.78 -6.07 -3.05
C LYS A 90 8.58 -5.55 -2.25
N ILE A 91 7.38 -5.99 -2.61
CA ILE A 91 6.17 -5.70 -1.84
C ILE A 91 6.28 -6.34 -0.45
N GLU A 92 6.65 -7.62 -0.37
CA GLU A 92 6.84 -8.33 0.89
C GLU A 92 7.89 -7.65 1.79
N GLU A 93 9.06 -7.33 1.22
CA GLU A 93 10.10 -6.57 1.93
C GLU A 93 9.57 -5.23 2.47
N SER A 94 8.82 -4.48 1.67
CA SER A 94 8.26 -3.18 2.06
C SER A 94 7.20 -3.31 3.15
N MET A 95 6.31 -4.30 3.06
CA MET A 95 5.31 -4.56 4.10
C MET A 95 5.94 -4.98 5.43
N ASN A 96 7.00 -5.79 5.39
CA ASN A 96 7.76 -6.16 6.60
C ASN A 96 8.43 -4.94 7.27
N ARG A 97 8.97 -4.02 6.46
CA ARG A 97 9.52 -2.75 6.97
C ARG A 97 8.45 -1.87 7.61
N ILE A 98 7.27 -1.75 6.99
CA ILE A 98 6.12 -1.03 7.56
C ILE A 98 5.69 -1.66 8.89
N LYS A 99 5.55 -2.99 8.94
CA LYS A 99 5.19 -3.71 10.16
C LYS A 99 6.21 -3.48 11.27
N THR A 100 7.50 -3.48 10.95
CA THR A 100 8.55 -3.22 11.94
C THR A 100 8.48 -1.78 12.45
N PHE A 101 8.32 -0.80 11.55
CA PHE A 101 8.16 0.61 11.90
C PHE A 101 6.98 0.89 12.84
N LEU A 102 5.88 0.12 12.72
CA LEU A 102 4.71 0.25 13.60
C LEU A 102 4.90 -0.32 15.00
N ASN A 103 5.89 -1.20 15.20
CA ASN A 103 6.19 -1.83 16.49
C ASN A 103 7.37 -1.18 17.22
N GLU A 104 7.95 -0.12 16.64
CA GLU A 104 8.98 0.72 17.28
C GLU A 104 8.35 1.75 18.23
#